data_AF-A0AAI9IAH6-F1
#
_entry.id   AF-A0AAI9IAH6-F1
#
_cell.length_a   1.000
_cell.length_b   1.000
_cell.length_c   1.000
_cell.angle_alpha   90.00
_cell.angle_beta   90.00
_cell.angle_gamma   90.00
#
_symmetry.space_group_name_H-M   'P 1'
#
loop_
_entity.id
_entity.type
_entity.pdbx_description
1 polymer ?
#
loop_
_entity_poly.entity_id
_entity_poly.type
_entity_poly.pdbx_seq_one_letter_code
_entity_poly.pdbx_strand_id
1 'polypeptide(L)' 'MSRILVDIPDSQLAELTQIVDSQQRPRAVVIREAIAAYIAQHKPEHDAEVFGLWKKKKVDGLAYQKELRSEW' A
#
# COMPACT_ATOMS: atom_id res chain seq x y z
N MET A 1 -13.95 -10.72 8.16
CA MET A 1 -14.21 -10.64 6.69
C MET A 1 -15.49 -9.85 6.49
N SER A 2 -15.43 -8.71 5.81
CA SER A 2 -16.60 -7.89 5.48
C SER A 2 -17.12 -8.27 4.09
N ARG A 3 -18.44 -8.20 3.89
CA ARG A 3 -19.07 -8.46 2.58
C ARG A 3 -19.40 -7.12 1.92
N ILE A 4 -19.17 -7.04 0.61
CA ILE A 4 -19.46 -5.86 -0.21
C ILE A 4 -20.30 -6.35 -1.40
N LEU A 5 -21.39 -5.64 -1.69
CA LEU A 5 -22.16 -5.82 -2.93
C LEU A 5 -21.60 -4.85 -3.96
N VAL A 6 -21.29 -5.37 -5.15
CA VAL A 6 -20.76 -4.59 -6.27
C VAL A 6 -21.52 -5.02 -7.50
N ASP A 7 -22.07 -4.04 -8.23
CA ASP A 7 -22.66 -4.29 -9.53
C ASP A 7 -21.56 -4.34 -10.58
N ILE A 8 -21.50 -5.45 -11.31
CA ILE A 8 -20.51 -5.70 -12.35
C ILE A 8 -21.27 -6.04 -13.63
N PRO A 9 -20.98 -5.39 -14.76
CA PRO A 9 -21.58 -5.74 -16.05
C PRO A 9 -21.34 -7.21 -16.41
N ASP A 10 -22.32 -7.86 -17.04
CA ASP A 10 -22.23 -9.27 -17.43
C ASP A 10 -21.04 -9.57 -18.34
N SER A 11 -20.64 -8.62 -19.19
CA SER A 11 -19.44 -8.73 -20.03
C SER A 11 -18.16 -8.89 -19.21
N GLN A 12 -17.98 -8.06 -18.18
CA GLN A 12 -16.83 -8.15 -17.28
C GLN A 12 -16.85 -9.42 -16.44
N LEU A 13 -18.04 -9.89 -16.05
CA LEU A 13 -18.18 -11.16 -15.34
C LEU A 13 -17.76 -12.35 -16.22
N ALA A 14 -18.09 -12.33 -17.51
CA ALA A 14 -17.67 -13.35 -18.46
C ALA A 14 -16.14 -13.38 -18.64
N GLU A 15 -15.52 -12.22 -18.80
CA GLU A 15 -14.06 -12.08 -18.88
C GLU A 15 -13.37 -12.59 -17.60
N LEU A 16 -13.88 -12.20 -16.43
CA LEU A 16 -13.37 -12.66 -15.14
C LEU A 16 -13.48 -14.19 -15.00
N THR A 17 -14.53 -14.79 -15.55
CA THR A 17 -14.72 -16.24 -15.55
C THR A 17 -13.64 -16.94 -16.37
N GLN A 18 -13.32 -16.43 -17.56
CA GLN A 18 -12.24 -16.98 -18.38
C GLN A 18 -10.87 -16.91 -17.68
N ILE A 19 -10.59 -15.82 -16.96
CA ILE A 19 -9.37 -15.68 -16.17
C ILE A 19 -9.32 -16.72 -15.05
N VAL A 20 -10.43 -16.93 -14.38
CA VAL A 20 -10.54 -17.92 -13.29
C VAL A 20 -10.37 -19.34 -13.78
N ASP A 21 -10.99 -19.67 -14.92
CA ASP A 21 -10.91 -20.99 -15.53
C ASP A 21 -9.49 -21.28 -16.04
N SER A 22 -8.86 -20.32 -16.71
CA SER A 22 -7.49 -20.46 -17.19
C SER A 22 -6.46 -20.62 -16.07
N GLN A 23 -6.67 -19.95 -14.92
CA GLN A 23 -5.77 -20.06 -13.77
C GLN A 23 -6.12 -21.23 -12.83
N GLN A 24 -7.30 -21.85 -12.98
CA GLN A 24 -7.85 -22.84 -12.05
C GLN A 24 -7.92 -22.35 -10.59
N ARG A 25 -8.26 -21.06 -10.39
CA ARG A 25 -8.28 -20.44 -9.06
C ARG A 25 -9.68 -19.99 -8.67
N PRO A 26 -10.07 -20.07 -7.38
CA PRO A 26 -11.38 -19.59 -6.97
C PRO A 26 -11.57 -18.11 -7.32
N ARG A 27 -12.74 -17.74 -7.87
CA ARG A 27 -13.08 -16.34 -8.23
C ARG A 27 -12.75 -15.33 -7.13
N ALA A 28 -13.07 -15.69 -5.88
CA ALA A 28 -12.83 -14.82 -4.73
C ALA A 28 -11.34 -14.54 -4.47
N VAL A 29 -10.43 -15.45 -4.84
CA VAL A 29 -8.98 -15.23 -4.72
C VAL A 29 -8.52 -14.21 -5.76
N VAL A 30 -8.93 -14.40 -7.02
CA VAL A 30 -8.60 -13.48 -8.13
C VAL A 30 -9.08 -12.06 -7.83
N ILE A 31 -10.32 -11.91 -7.35
CA ILE A 31 -10.88 -10.60 -6.97
C ILE A 31 -10.08 -9.95 -5.83
N ARG A 32 -9.70 -10.72 -4.79
CA ARG A 32 -8.90 -10.17 -3.68
C ARG A 32 -7.53 -9.69 -4.14
N GLU A 33 -6.87 -10.44 -5.01
CA GLU A 33 -5.57 -10.04 -5.56
C GLU A 33 -5.67 -8.82 -6.46
N ALA A 34 -6.71 -8.74 -7.30
CA ALA A 34 -6.98 -7.57 -8.12
C ALA A 34 -7.17 -6.31 -7.24
N ILE A 35 -7.93 -6.42 -6.15
CA ILE A 35 -8.11 -5.32 -5.19
C ILE A 35 -6.78 -4.95 -4.54
N ALA A 36 -5.99 -5.93 -4.09
CA ALA A 36 -4.70 -5.68 -3.47
C ALA A 36 -3.72 -4.98 -4.42
N ALA A 37 -3.66 -5.42 -5.68
CA ALA A 37 -2.84 -4.82 -6.73
C ALA A 37 -3.30 -3.38 -7.05
N TYR A 38 -4.62 -3.17 -7.14
CA TYR A 38 -5.18 -1.84 -7.38
C TYR A 38 -4.85 -0.87 -6.25
N ILE A 39 -4.99 -1.30 -4.99
CA ILE A 39 -4.61 -0.51 -3.81
C ILE A 39 -3.11 -0.22 -3.85
N ALA A 40 -2.26 -1.19 -4.13
CA ALA A 40 -0.80 -0.99 -4.19
C ALA A 40 -0.41 0.04 -5.27
N GLN A 41 -1.07 0.00 -6.43
CA GLN A 41 -0.82 0.93 -7.52
C GLN A 41 -1.30 2.36 -7.23
N HIS A 42 -2.38 2.50 -6.45
CA HIS A 42 -2.99 3.81 -6.14
C HIS A 42 -2.65 4.30 -4.73
N LYS A 43 -1.82 3.58 -3.98
CA LYS A 43 -1.37 4.01 -2.66
C LYS A 43 -0.47 5.23 -2.90
N PRO A 44 -0.86 6.44 -2.46
CA PRO A 44 0.02 7.60 -2.56
C PRO A 44 1.32 7.27 -1.81
N GLU A 45 2.47 7.62 -2.39
CA GLU A 45 3.80 7.47 -1.80
C GLU A 45 3.92 8.31 -0.50
N HIS A 46 3.21 7.92 0.55
CA HIS A 46 3.34 8.57 1.85
C HIS A 46 4.65 8.18 2.55
N ASP A 47 5.38 7.20 2.02
CA ASP A 47 6.58 6.65 2.66
C ASP A 47 7.90 7.23 2.10
N ALA A 48 7.87 7.93 0.96
CA ALA A 48 9.08 8.53 0.38
C ALA A 48 9.54 9.80 1.13
N GLU A 49 8.63 10.54 1.77
CA GLU A 49 8.97 11.74 2.55
C GLU A 49 9.28 11.48 4.03
N VAL A 50 8.93 10.31 4.59
CA VAL A 50 9.14 10.03 6.02
C VAL A 50 10.62 9.82 6.35
N PHE A 51 11.38 9.25 5.42
CA PHE A 51 12.84 9.11 5.55
C PHE A 51 13.61 10.40 5.22
N GLY A 52 12.93 11.46 4.76
CA GLY A 52 13.53 12.74 4.37
C GLY A 52 13.30 13.89 5.36
N LEU A 53 12.33 13.77 6.27
CA LEU A 53 11.99 14.80 7.26
C LEU A 53 13.16 15.18 8.17
N TRP A 54 14.03 14.23 8.48
CA TRP A 54 15.23 14.48 9.29
C TRP A 54 16.41 15.02 8.46
N LYS A 55 16.43 14.79 7.14
CA LYS A 55 17.49 15.27 6.24
C LYS A 55 17.54 16.80 6.15
N LYS A 56 16.40 17.48 6.36
CA LYS A 56 16.30 18.95 6.39
C LYS A 56 16.72 19.55 7.74
N LYS A 57 16.75 18.78 8.82
CA LYS A 57 17.33 19.20 10.09
C LYS A 57 18.82 18.85 10.07
N LYS A 58 19.66 19.78 9.59
CA LYS A 58 21.13 19.72 9.78
C LYS A 58 21.48 19.95 11.26
N VAL A 59 20.99 19.11 12.15
CA VAL A 59 21.44 19.10 13.53
C VAL A 59 22.47 17.98 13.62
N ASP A 60 23.73 18.34 13.86
CA ASP A 60 24.77 17.38 14.17
C ASP A 60 24.35 16.63 15.44
N GLY A 61 24.09 15.32 15.30
CA GLY A 61 23.62 14.48 16.41
C GLY A 61 24.59 14.48 17.59
N LEU A 62 25.88 14.73 17.34
CA LEU A 62 26.91 14.81 18.38
C LEU A 62 26.88 16.16 19.12
N ALA A 63 26.56 17.25 18.40
CA ALA A 63 26.37 18.56 19.00
C ALA A 63 25.09 18.60 19.86
N TYR A 64 23.99 18.01 19.37
CA TYR A 64 22.73 17.90 20.09
C TYR A 64 22.88 17.11 21.40
N GLN A 65 23.61 15.99 21.37
CA GLN A 65 23.89 15.20 22.58
C GLN A 65 24.77 15.97 23.58
N LYS A 66 25.74 16.75 23.10
CA LYS A 66 26.60 17.57 23.97
C LYS A 66 25.83 18.70 24.65
N GLU A 67 24.91 19.35 23.93
CA GLU A 67 24.04 20.39 24.46
C GLU A 67 23.13 19.83 25.57
N LEU A 68 22.43 18.72 25.30
CA LEU A 68 21.56 18.07 26.30
C LEU A 68 22.31 17.62 27.57
N ARG A 69 23.59 17.23 27.42
CA ARG A 69 24.42 16.75 28.53
C ARG A 69 25.15 17.88 29.26
N SER A 70 25.10 19.11 28.74
CA SER A 70 25.64 20.29 29.40
C SER A 70 24.69 20.88 30.45
N GLU A 71 23.44 20.40 30.47
CA GLU A 71 22.41 20.82 31.43
C GLU A 71 22.38 19.96 32.71
N TRP A 72 23.25 18.95 32.85
CA TRP A 72 23.39 18.07 34.02
C TRP A 72 24.76 18.22 34.69
#